data_AF-A0A945MRJ6-F1
#
_entry.id   AF-A0A945MRJ6-F1
#
_cell.length_a   1.000
_cell.length_b   1.000
_cell.length_c   1.000
_cell.angle_alpha   90.00
_cell.angle_beta   90.00
_cell.angle_gamma   90.00
#
_symmetry.space_group_name_H-M   'P 1'
#
loop_
_entity.id
_entity.type
_entity.pdbx_description
1 polymer ?
#
loop_
_entity_poly.entity_id
_entity_poly.type
_entity_poly.pdbx_seq_one_letter_code
_entity_poly.pdbx_strand_id
1 'polypeptide(L)'
;MGLAVEMPLEMEGKMLNSLAILLLAMGLLACGEGEKDELGPYVQTIQGFETHTKKLSTYRNYLTTPGMESKADAVKETYQVLIDELKKIELEDKKMRSAHNALVRGLTESLRKIGEPSSPTFVVTAARSIKFASSTIQKFYGTLELLWKDSERAEPFPLKWEPVD
;
A
#
# COMPACT_ATOMS: atom_id res chain seq x y z
N MET A 1 -47.42 -32.97 6.21
CA MET A 1 -46.40 -33.25 5.17
C MET A 1 -46.10 -31.95 4.47
N GLY A 2 -44.99 -31.32 4.82
CA GLY A 2 -44.47 -30.14 4.14
C GLY A 2 -42.97 -30.33 4.05
N LEU A 3 -42.48 -30.68 2.86
CA LEU A 3 -41.06 -30.80 2.55
C LEU A 3 -40.51 -29.38 2.36
N ALA A 4 -39.75 -28.90 3.32
CA ALA A 4 -38.84 -27.78 3.11
C ALA A 4 -37.49 -28.36 2.69
N VAL A 5 -37.18 -28.22 1.40
CA VAL A 5 -35.83 -28.37 0.86
C VAL A 5 -35.30 -26.95 0.61
N GLU A 6 -33.97 -26.82 0.63
CA GLU A 6 -33.13 -25.66 0.25
C GLU A 6 -32.78 -24.72 1.42
N MET A 7 -31.52 -24.32 1.69
CA MET A 7 -30.18 -24.54 1.12
C MET A 7 -29.15 -24.07 2.18
N PRO A 8 -27.87 -24.46 2.11
CA PRO A 8 -26.88 -24.30 3.20
C PRO A 8 -26.31 -22.88 3.34
N LEU A 9 -26.14 -22.49 4.61
CA LEU A 9 -25.46 -21.31 5.14
C LEU A 9 -23.94 -21.35 4.91
N GLU A 10 -23.46 -21.03 3.72
CA GLU A 10 -22.03 -20.75 3.52
C GLU A 10 -21.82 -19.71 2.41
N MET A 11 -22.05 -18.41 2.69
CA MET A 11 -21.47 -17.34 1.86
C MET A 11 -21.45 -15.92 2.46
N GLU A 12 -21.55 -15.73 3.78
CA GLU A 12 -21.58 -14.38 4.36
C GLU A 12 -20.20 -13.77 4.68
N GLY A 13 -19.10 -14.52 4.59
CA GLY A 13 -17.78 -14.06 5.05
C GLY A 13 -16.96 -13.20 4.07
N LYS A 14 -17.30 -13.15 2.78
CA LYS A 14 -16.43 -12.52 1.74
C LYS A 14 -16.97 -11.22 1.13
N MET A 15 -18.27 -10.94 1.22
CA MET A 15 -18.85 -9.73 0.61
C MET A 15 -18.86 -8.51 1.55
N LEU A 16 -18.89 -8.70 2.87
CA LEU A 16 -18.92 -7.60 3.83
C LEU A 16 -17.66 -6.74 3.83
N ASN A 17 -16.50 -7.32 3.52
CA ASN A 17 -15.24 -6.57 3.44
C ASN A 17 -15.13 -5.71 2.17
N SER A 18 -15.82 -6.09 1.09
CA SER A 18 -15.80 -5.34 -0.18
C SER A 18 -16.82 -4.21 -0.20
N LEU A 19 -17.93 -4.35 0.54
CA LEU A 19 -19.01 -3.35 0.57
C LEU A 19 -18.72 -2.20 1.55
N ALA A 20 -17.99 -2.48 2.63
CA ALA A 20 -17.53 -1.45 3.57
C ALA A 20 -16.55 -0.44 2.91
N ILE A 21 -15.77 -0.89 1.92
CA ILE A 21 -14.83 -0.04 1.18
C ILE A 21 -15.58 0.88 0.18
N LEU A 22 -16.74 0.45 -0.33
CA LEU A 22 -17.51 1.19 -1.32
C LEU A 22 -18.36 2.33 -0.72
N LEU A 23 -18.71 2.23 0.57
CA LEU A 23 -19.58 3.21 1.24
C LEU A 23 -18.85 4.44 1.79
N LEU A 24 -17.52 4.47 1.77
CA LEU A 24 -16.73 5.67 2.13
C LEU A 24 -16.77 6.79 1.06
N ALA A 25 -17.38 6.54 -0.10
CA ALA A 25 -17.36 7.48 -1.23
C ALA A 25 -18.45 8.57 -1.20
N MET A 26 -19.41 8.56 -0.27
CA MET A 26 -20.60 9.44 -0.34
C MET A 26 -20.92 10.25 0.92
N GLY A 27 -19.89 10.68 1.67
CA GLY A 27 -20.08 11.31 2.98
C GLY A 27 -19.66 12.77 3.16
N LEU A 28 -19.19 13.50 2.14
CA LEU A 28 -18.67 14.87 2.34
C LEU A 28 -19.29 15.89 1.37
N LEU A 29 -20.59 16.10 1.53
CA LEU A 29 -21.20 17.41 1.27
C LEU A 29 -21.29 18.15 2.60
N ALA A 30 -20.15 18.67 3.06
CA ALA A 30 -20.09 19.68 4.11
C ALA A 30 -19.42 20.93 3.52
N CYS A 31 -20.13 22.03 3.67
CA CYS A 31 -19.98 23.33 3.05
C CYS A 31 -18.63 24.02 3.36
N GLY A 32 -17.96 24.52 2.32
CA GLY A 32 -16.82 25.44 2.41
C GLY A 32 -16.22 25.65 1.02
N GLU A 33 -16.37 26.86 0.46
CA GLU A 33 -15.54 27.31 -0.67
C GLU A 33 -14.08 27.35 -0.21
N GLY A 34 -13.40 26.23 -0.41
CA GLY A 34 -12.01 26.00 -0.06
C GLY A 34 -11.54 24.81 -0.89
N GLU A 35 -10.26 24.83 -1.26
CA GLU A 35 -9.58 23.76 -1.97
C GLU A 35 -10.06 22.38 -1.47
N LYS A 36 -10.59 21.56 -2.38
CA LYS A 36 -11.22 20.27 -2.04
C LYS A 36 -10.25 19.47 -1.20
N ASP A 37 -10.66 19.09 0.01
CA ASP A 37 -9.82 18.30 0.90
C ASP A 37 -9.53 16.91 0.30
N GLU A 38 -8.36 16.75 -0.31
CA GLU A 38 -7.88 15.47 -0.85
C GLU A 38 -7.05 14.67 0.17
N LEU A 39 -6.47 15.32 1.18
CA LEU A 39 -5.47 14.70 2.05
C LEU A 39 -6.07 13.60 2.94
N GLY A 40 -7.24 13.86 3.53
CA GLY A 40 -7.95 12.88 4.37
C GLY A 40 -8.25 11.57 3.63
N PRO A 41 -9.02 11.61 2.53
CA PRO A 41 -9.33 10.43 1.71
C PRO A 41 -8.08 9.73 1.16
N TYR A 42 -7.06 10.50 0.76
CA TYR A 42 -5.83 9.93 0.24
C TYR A 42 -5.06 9.15 1.32
N VAL A 43 -4.95 9.69 2.54
CA VAL A 43 -4.31 9.00 3.66
C VAL A 43 -5.02 7.68 3.98
N GLN A 44 -6.36 7.65 3.97
CA GLN A 44 -7.12 6.40 4.16
C GLN A 44 -6.87 5.39 3.04
N THR A 45 -6.79 5.85 1.79
CA THR A 45 -6.46 4.99 0.64
C THR A 45 -5.07 4.36 0.82
N ILE A 46 -4.08 5.16 1.21
CA ILE A 46 -2.71 4.70 1.45
C ILE A 46 -2.64 3.71 2.62
N GLN A 47 -3.46 3.89 3.66
CA GLN A 47 -3.58 2.93 4.77
C GLN A 47 -4.05 1.55 4.29
N GLY A 48 -4.93 1.51 3.28
CA GLY A 48 -5.36 0.26 2.64
C GLY A 48 -4.21 -0.57 2.06
N PHE A 49 -3.08 0.06 1.70
CA PHE A 49 -1.91 -0.62 1.16
C PHE A 49 -0.92 -1.12 2.23
N GLU A 50 -1.19 -0.91 3.52
CA GLU A 50 -0.33 -1.42 4.61
C GLU A 50 -0.08 -2.92 4.51
N THR A 51 -1.04 -3.69 3.98
CA THR A 51 -0.86 -5.13 3.75
C THR A 51 0.28 -5.43 2.77
N HIS A 52 0.44 -4.62 1.72
CA HIS A 52 1.50 -4.79 0.73
C HIS A 52 2.86 -4.37 1.28
N THR A 53 2.92 -3.26 2.02
CA THR A 53 4.17 -2.78 2.63
C THR A 53 4.67 -3.72 3.72
N LYS A 54 3.76 -4.32 4.52
CA LYS A 54 4.08 -5.40 5.46
C LYS A 54 4.60 -6.66 4.76
N LYS A 55 3.95 -7.09 3.67
CA LYS A 55 4.41 -8.23 2.86
C LYS A 55 5.85 -8.02 2.34
N LEU A 56 6.18 -6.84 1.83
CA LEU A 56 7.54 -6.52 1.39
C LEU A 56 8.55 -6.67 2.54
N SER A 57 8.20 -6.23 3.74
CA SER A 57 9.02 -6.37 4.95
C SER A 57 9.23 -7.85 5.31
N THR A 58 8.18 -8.66 5.29
CA THR A 58 8.25 -10.11 5.51
C THR A 58 9.16 -10.80 4.50
N TYR A 59 9.09 -10.42 3.21
CA TYR A 59 9.96 -11.02 2.19
C TYR A 59 11.43 -10.74 2.43
N ARG A 60 11.81 -9.58 2.97
CA ARG A 60 13.21 -9.33 3.32
C ARG A 60 13.71 -10.38 4.32
N ASN A 61 12.93 -10.69 5.35
CA ASN A 61 13.29 -11.69 6.35
C ASN A 61 13.48 -13.07 5.70
N TYR A 62 12.63 -13.43 4.73
CA TYR A 62 12.80 -14.66 3.96
C TYR A 62 14.08 -14.64 3.12
N LEU A 63 14.36 -13.53 2.43
CA LEU A 63 15.56 -13.41 1.59
C LEU A 63 16.88 -13.44 2.37
N THR A 64 16.86 -13.10 3.65
CA THR A 64 18.03 -13.19 4.53
C THR A 64 18.10 -14.51 5.30
N THR A 65 17.09 -15.38 5.16
CA THR A 65 17.04 -16.70 5.79
C THR A 65 17.50 -17.79 4.80
N PRO A 66 18.53 -18.59 5.14
CA PRO A 66 19.01 -19.67 4.27
C PRO A 66 17.89 -20.66 3.90
N GLY A 67 17.79 -21.03 2.62
CA GLY A 67 16.82 -22.04 2.14
C GLY A 67 15.44 -21.48 1.80
N MET A 68 15.23 -20.17 1.88
CA MET A 68 13.96 -19.49 1.54
C MET A 68 14.03 -18.70 0.22
N GLU A 69 15.06 -18.94 -0.60
CA GLU A 69 15.31 -18.22 -1.86
C GLU A 69 14.15 -18.38 -2.85
N SER A 70 13.44 -19.51 -2.81
CA SER A 70 12.23 -19.75 -3.64
C SER A 70 11.06 -18.82 -3.33
N LYS A 71 11.07 -18.09 -2.20
CA LYS A 71 10.04 -17.09 -1.85
C LYS A 71 10.29 -15.73 -2.51
N ALA A 72 11.43 -15.55 -3.15
CA ALA A 72 11.85 -14.31 -3.77
C ALA A 72 11.05 -13.97 -5.05
N ASP A 73 10.47 -14.97 -5.72
CA ASP A 73 9.67 -14.77 -6.94
C ASP A 73 8.40 -13.93 -6.67
N ALA A 74 7.79 -14.12 -5.50
CA ALA A 74 6.61 -13.38 -5.08
C ALA A 74 6.89 -11.91 -4.71
N VAL A 75 8.16 -11.53 -4.58
CA VAL A 75 8.57 -10.14 -4.31
C VAL A 75 8.25 -9.27 -5.51
N LYS A 76 8.61 -9.70 -6.72
CA LYS A 76 8.33 -8.95 -7.96
C LYS A 76 6.84 -8.71 -8.14
N GLU A 77 6.03 -9.76 -7.96
CA GLU A 77 4.57 -9.67 -8.06
C GLU A 77 4.00 -8.68 -7.03
N THR A 78 4.47 -8.73 -5.78
CA THR A 78 4.01 -7.83 -4.73
C THR A 78 4.33 -6.36 -5.05
N TYR A 79 5.52 -6.08 -5.60
CA TYR A 79 5.85 -4.74 -6.10
C TYR A 79 4.93 -4.32 -7.24
N GLN A 80 4.74 -5.20 -8.23
CA GLN A 80 3.96 -4.88 -9.42
C GLN A 80 2.52 -4.52 -9.06
N VAL A 81 1.87 -5.35 -8.23
CA VAL A 81 0.50 -5.09 -7.74
C VAL A 81 0.43 -3.76 -7.00
N LEU A 82 1.34 -3.49 -6.07
CA LEU A 82 1.35 -2.23 -5.32
C LEU A 82 1.55 -1.01 -6.24
N ILE A 83 2.48 -1.10 -7.20
CA ILE A 83 2.73 -0.02 -8.17
C ILE A 83 1.49 0.24 -9.02
N ASP A 84 0.83 -0.82 -9.50
CA ASP A 84 -0.34 -0.71 -10.36
C ASP A 84 -1.56 -0.18 -9.61
N GLU A 85 -1.72 -0.52 -8.32
CA GLU A 85 -2.75 0.07 -7.46
C GLU A 85 -2.48 1.57 -7.20
N LEU A 86 -1.24 1.93 -6.89
CA LEU A 86 -0.86 3.33 -6.68
C LEU A 86 -1.09 4.17 -7.94
N LYS A 87 -0.74 3.67 -9.12
CA LYS A 87 -0.93 4.38 -10.40
C LYS A 87 -2.39 4.69 -10.75
N LYS A 88 -3.36 4.00 -10.13
CA LYS A 88 -4.79 4.28 -10.32
C LYS A 88 -5.25 5.52 -9.56
N ILE A 89 -4.42 6.06 -8.66
CA ILE A 89 -4.78 7.22 -7.85
C ILE A 89 -4.47 8.49 -8.63
N GLU A 90 -5.50 9.30 -8.84
CA GLU A 90 -5.39 10.64 -9.41
C GLU A 90 -5.51 11.66 -8.29
N LEU A 91 -4.63 12.68 -8.31
CA LEU A 91 -4.54 13.72 -7.29
C LEU A 91 -4.45 15.09 -7.98
N GLU A 92 -5.25 16.04 -7.50
CA GLU A 92 -5.23 17.42 -7.98
C GLU A 92 -4.19 18.25 -7.22
N ASP A 93 -4.08 18.05 -5.90
CA ASP A 93 -3.11 18.75 -5.06
C ASP A 93 -1.68 18.48 -5.55
N LYS A 94 -0.97 19.57 -5.89
CA LYS A 94 0.36 19.49 -6.50
C LYS A 94 1.40 18.88 -5.58
N LYS A 95 1.34 19.14 -4.26
CA LYS A 95 2.31 18.62 -3.29
C LYS A 95 2.10 17.12 -3.09
N MET A 96 0.86 16.69 -2.89
CA MET A 96 0.46 15.30 -2.76
C MET A 96 0.78 14.50 -4.01
N ARG A 97 0.41 15.01 -5.20
CA ARG A 97 0.74 14.39 -6.49
C ARG A 97 2.24 14.24 -6.69
N SER A 98 3.03 15.25 -6.32
CA SER A 98 4.50 15.18 -6.40
C SER A 98 5.06 14.07 -5.50
N ALA A 99 4.60 14.01 -4.25
CA ALA A 99 5.01 12.98 -3.30
C ALA A 99 4.59 11.56 -3.75
N HIS A 100 3.36 11.42 -4.25
CA HIS A 100 2.84 10.18 -4.83
C HIS A 100 3.68 9.70 -6.01
N ASN A 101 3.97 10.58 -6.96
CA ASN A 101 4.78 10.25 -8.13
C ASN A 101 6.21 9.86 -7.74
N ALA A 102 6.78 10.49 -6.72
CA ALA A 102 8.07 10.12 -6.18
C ALA A 102 8.06 8.71 -5.57
N LEU A 103 7.00 8.34 -4.82
CA LEU A 103 6.79 7.00 -4.31
C LEU A 103 6.73 5.98 -5.45
N VAL A 104 5.82 6.17 -6.41
CA VAL A 104 5.63 5.25 -7.55
C VAL A 104 6.93 5.06 -8.33
N ARG A 105 7.68 6.14 -8.58
CA ARG A 105 8.99 6.07 -9.25
C ARG A 105 10.01 5.28 -8.44
N GLY A 106 10.10 5.53 -7.13
CA GLY A 106 11.03 4.81 -6.26
C GLY A 106 10.71 3.31 -6.16
N LEU A 107 9.43 2.94 -6.08
CA LEU A 107 9.00 1.54 -6.10
C LEU A 107 9.28 0.88 -7.46
N THR A 108 9.02 1.57 -8.56
CA THR A 108 9.32 1.08 -9.92
C THR A 108 10.82 0.82 -10.10
N GLU A 109 11.67 1.73 -9.61
CA GLU A 109 13.11 1.56 -9.65
C GLU A 109 13.59 0.41 -8.73
N SER A 110 12.93 0.22 -7.58
CA SER A 110 13.18 -0.91 -6.69
C SER A 110 12.92 -2.23 -7.40
N LEU A 111 11.75 -2.35 -8.05
CA LEU A 111 11.35 -3.52 -8.84
C LEU A 111 12.36 -3.81 -9.95
N ARG A 112 12.77 -2.78 -10.71
CA ARG A 112 13.76 -2.92 -11.78
C ARG A 112 15.11 -3.47 -11.27
N LYS A 113 15.54 -3.04 -10.08
CA LYS A 113 16.82 -3.44 -9.47
C LYS A 113 16.83 -4.88 -8.93
N ILE A 114 15.68 -5.50 -8.73
CA ILE A 114 15.60 -6.88 -8.23
C ILE A 114 16.34 -7.84 -9.19
N GLY A 115 16.27 -7.61 -10.50
CA GLY A 115 16.88 -8.49 -11.51
C GLY A 115 16.10 -9.78 -11.71
N GLU A 116 16.65 -10.76 -12.43
CA GLU A 116 15.97 -12.03 -12.71
C GLU A 116 16.17 -13.09 -11.62
N PRO A 117 15.15 -13.91 -11.28
CA PRO A 117 15.27 -14.97 -10.29
C PRO A 117 16.37 -15.99 -10.54
N SER A 118 16.68 -16.25 -11.81
CA SER A 118 17.75 -17.15 -12.22
C SER A 118 19.16 -16.59 -11.98
N SER A 119 19.29 -15.32 -11.60
CA SER A 119 20.58 -14.70 -11.32
C SER A 119 21.17 -15.22 -10.00
N PRO A 120 22.47 -15.57 -9.93
CA PRO A 120 23.13 -15.96 -8.68
C PRO A 120 23.15 -14.84 -7.63
N THR A 121 22.90 -13.59 -8.04
CA THR A 121 22.86 -12.42 -7.14
C THR A 121 21.44 -12.00 -6.74
N PHE A 122 20.41 -12.67 -7.26
CA PHE A 122 19.00 -12.28 -7.12
C PHE A 122 18.57 -12.03 -5.67
N VAL A 123 18.93 -12.92 -4.76
CA VAL A 123 18.56 -12.81 -3.34
C VAL A 123 19.12 -11.52 -2.72
N VAL A 124 20.39 -11.23 -3.00
CA VAL A 124 21.08 -10.04 -2.48
C VAL A 124 20.51 -8.76 -3.10
N THR A 125 20.24 -8.76 -4.41
CA THR A 125 19.64 -7.61 -5.09
C THR A 125 18.21 -7.37 -4.64
N ALA A 126 17.40 -8.42 -4.49
CA ALA A 126 16.04 -8.35 -3.98
C ALA A 126 15.99 -7.77 -2.56
N ALA A 127 16.82 -8.27 -1.64
CA ALA A 127 16.88 -7.75 -0.27
C ALA A 127 17.28 -6.27 -0.22
N ARG A 128 18.26 -5.86 -1.04
CA ARG A 128 18.67 -4.44 -1.17
C ARG A 128 17.56 -3.57 -1.77
N SER A 129 16.85 -4.06 -2.78
CA SER A 129 15.70 -3.37 -3.37
C SER A 129 14.59 -3.15 -2.34
N ILE A 130 14.26 -4.16 -1.53
CA ILE A 130 13.28 -4.02 -0.44
C ILE A 130 13.73 -2.96 0.57
N LYS A 131 15.02 -2.92 0.94
CA LYS A 131 15.55 -1.86 1.81
C LYS A 131 15.30 -0.47 1.23
N PHE A 132 15.60 -0.30 -0.05
CA PHE A 132 15.45 0.98 -0.74
C PHE A 132 13.97 1.41 -0.87
N ALA A 133 13.06 0.47 -1.15
CA ALA A 133 11.62 0.73 -1.16
C ALA A 133 11.10 1.12 0.22
N SER A 134 11.54 0.41 1.28
CA SER A 134 11.23 0.72 2.66
C SER A 134 11.59 2.17 3.01
N SER A 135 12.81 2.61 2.69
CA SER A 135 13.22 4.01 2.86
C SER A 135 12.41 5.00 2.01
N THR A 136 11.95 4.59 0.82
CA THR A 136 11.11 5.43 -0.04
C THR A 136 9.73 5.62 0.57
N ILE A 137 9.10 4.54 1.05
CA ILE A 137 7.78 4.58 1.70
C ILE A 137 7.86 5.41 2.98
N GLN A 138 8.90 5.23 3.80
CA GLN A 138 9.08 6.01 5.02
C GLN A 138 9.17 7.52 4.75
N LYS A 139 9.96 7.93 3.73
CA LYS A 139 10.03 9.35 3.33
C LYS A 139 8.70 9.89 2.85
N PHE A 140 7.96 9.08 2.10
CA PHE A 140 6.63 9.43 1.62
C PHE A 140 5.64 9.60 2.78
N TYR A 141 5.62 8.69 3.75
CA TYR A 141 4.77 8.81 4.96
C TYR A 141 5.13 10.05 5.78
N GLY A 142 6.43 10.33 5.98
CA GLY A 142 6.85 11.56 6.66
C GLY A 142 6.43 12.83 5.92
N THR A 143 6.36 12.80 4.59
CA THR A 143 5.82 13.93 3.81
C THR A 143 4.33 14.10 4.05
N LEU A 144 3.56 13.02 4.09
CA LEU A 144 2.13 13.08 4.39
C LEU A 144 1.85 13.52 5.83
N GLU A 145 2.66 13.10 6.79
CA GLU A 145 2.57 13.53 8.18
C GLU A 145 2.79 15.05 8.32
N LEU A 146 3.77 15.61 7.59
CA LEU A 146 3.98 17.05 7.55
C LEU A 146 2.77 17.78 6.96
N LEU A 147 2.24 17.30 5.83
CA LEU A 147 1.01 17.87 5.24
C LEU A 147 -0.19 17.77 6.19
N TRP A 148 -0.28 16.68 6.97
CA TRP A 148 -1.34 16.47 7.96
C TRP A 148 -1.26 17.52 9.08
N LYS A 149 -0.07 17.72 9.63
CA LYS A 149 0.22 18.74 10.66
C LYS A 149 -0.07 20.15 10.18
N ASP A 150 0.37 20.48 8.96
CA ASP A 150 0.16 21.79 8.36
C ASP A 150 -1.33 22.09 8.08
N SER A 151 -2.17 21.05 8.02
CA SER A 151 -3.62 21.16 7.80
C SER A 151 -4.45 21.24 9.08
N GLU A 152 -3.82 21.44 10.24
CA GLU A 152 -4.47 21.58 11.56
C GLU A 152 -5.44 20.42 11.92
N ARG A 153 -5.19 19.23 11.38
CA ARG A 153 -6.02 18.04 11.63
C ARG A 153 -5.76 17.43 13.00
N ALA A 154 -6.72 16.62 13.45
CA ALA A 154 -6.58 15.85 14.67
C ALA A 154 -5.37 14.90 14.60
N GLU A 155 -4.53 14.97 15.63
CA GLU A 155 -3.45 14.02 15.90
C GLU A 155 -4.00 12.79 16.64
N PRO A 156 -3.42 11.59 16.45
CA PRO A 156 -2.20 11.32 15.71
C PRO A 156 -2.40 11.06 14.21
N PHE A 157 -1.38 11.36 13.40
CA PHE A 157 -1.32 10.90 12.01
C PHE A 157 -1.55 9.37 11.90
N PRO A 158 -2.47 8.89 11.04
CA PRO A 158 -2.97 7.52 11.12
C PRO A 158 -2.08 6.45 10.47
N LEU A 159 -1.15 6.82 9.58
CA LEU A 159 -0.27 5.84 8.93
C LEU A 159 0.87 5.44 9.86
N LYS A 160 1.04 4.14 10.07
CA LYS A 160 2.13 3.60 10.88
C LYS A 160 3.18 2.96 9.98
N TRP A 161 4.43 3.34 10.18
CA TRP A 161 5.56 2.70 9.53
C TRP A 161 6.23 1.70 10.47
N GLU A 162 6.29 0.44 10.05
CA GLU A 162 7.14 -0.57 10.69
C GLU A 162 8.50 -0.58 9.98
N PRO A 163 9.58 -0.06 10.60
CA PRO A 163 10.89 -0.05 9.97
C PRO A 163 11.36 -1.47 9.67
N VAL A 164 11.97 -1.62 8.51
CA VAL A 164 12.57 -2.87 8.08
C VAL A 164 14.05 -2.83 8.41
N ASP A 165 14.46 -3.46 9.52
CA ASP A 165 15.84 -3.55 9.99
C ASP A 165 16.78 -4.25 8.97
#